data_AF-A0A7W7YPP4-F1
#
_entry.id   AF-A0A7W7YPP4-F1
#
_cell.length_a   1.000
_cell.length_b   1.000
_cell.length_c   1.000
_cell.angle_alpha   90.00
_cell.angle_beta   90.00
_cell.angle_gamma   90.00
#
_symmetry.space_group_name_H-M   'P 1'
#
loop_
_entity.id
_entity.type
_entity.pdbx_description
1 polymer ?
#
loop_
_entity_poly.entity_id
_entity_poly.type
_entity_poly.pdbx_seq_one_letter_code
_entity_poly.pdbx_strand_id
1 'polypeptide(L)'
;MNLELIHESLRELSDEVLQSALWTGKSDGEQSSFTEAVCVLFNDAGLEKALDSGNLDKDYSKSLCRRARQLRALVNMIDDTGTPEQTLGHAKMDALRDAARELMELFTTETRHQTPGSPPA
;
A
#
# COMPACT_ATOMS: atom_id res chain seq x y z
N MET A 1 12.36 -2.11 -5.78
CA MET A 1 11.23 -1.57 -4.99
C MET A 1 11.79 -0.90 -3.76
N ASN A 2 11.16 0.17 -3.30
CA ASN A 2 11.49 0.80 -2.02
C ASN A 2 10.55 0.29 -0.93
N LEU A 3 11.05 -0.57 -0.04
CA LEU A 3 10.24 -1.23 0.99
C LEU A 3 9.76 -0.26 2.08
N GLU A 4 10.51 0.82 2.35
CA GLU A 4 10.13 1.85 3.32
C GLU A 4 8.90 2.60 2.83
N LEU A 5 8.94 3.10 1.60
CA LEU A 5 7.79 3.76 0.96
C LEU A 5 6.59 2.82 0.82
N ILE A 6 6.81 1.54 0.50
CA ILE A 6 5.73 0.54 0.51
C ILE A 6 5.07 0.47 1.89
N HIS A 7 5.86 0.39 2.96
CA HIS A 7 5.33 0.31 4.32
C HIS A 7 4.59 1.58 4.73
N GLU A 8 5.13 2.76 4.43
CA GLU A 8 4.52 4.04 4.74
C GLU A 8 3.20 4.22 4.01
N SER A 9 3.17 4.02 2.68
CA SER A 9 1.95 4.15 1.90
C SER A 9 0.90 3.09 2.27
N LEU A 10 1.29 1.85 2.56
CA LEU A 10 0.34 0.83 3.01
C LEU A 10 -0.22 1.14 4.40
N ARG A 11 0.58 1.72 5.30
CA ARG A 11 0.10 2.18 6.60
C ARG A 11 -0.99 3.22 6.42
N GLU A 12 -0.73 4.26 5.61
CA GLU A 12 -1.71 5.30 5.28
C GLU A 12 -2.97 4.70 4.64
N LEU A 13 -2.83 3.83 3.64
CA LEU A 13 -3.98 3.20 2.97
C LEU A 13 -4.77 2.24 3.89
N SER A 14 -4.20 1.78 5.01
CA SER A 14 -4.84 0.83 5.93
C SER A 14 -5.54 1.45 7.14
N ASP A 15 -5.31 2.75 7.41
CA ASP A 15 -5.71 3.41 8.66
C ASP A 15 -6.66 4.59 8.38
N GLU A 16 -7.94 4.41 8.69
CA GLU A 16 -8.96 5.43 8.49
C GLU A 16 -8.70 6.73 9.26
N VAL A 17 -8.16 6.64 10.48
CA VAL A 17 -7.88 7.82 11.30
C VAL A 17 -6.76 8.63 10.67
N LEU A 18 -5.72 7.95 10.20
CA LEU A 18 -4.60 8.58 9.50
C LEU A 18 -5.05 9.21 8.18
N GLN A 19 -5.84 8.50 7.39
CA GLN A 19 -6.42 9.04 6.14
C GLN A 19 -7.25 10.30 6.41
N SER A 20 -8.13 10.25 7.42
CA SER A 20 -8.95 11.42 7.76
C SER A 20 -8.07 12.61 8.18
N ALA A 21 -7.01 12.38 8.94
CA ALA A 21 -6.11 13.46 9.36
C ALA A 21 -5.36 14.09 8.18
N LEU A 22 -4.76 13.25 7.31
CA LEU A 22 -3.92 13.69 6.20
C LEU A 22 -4.71 14.22 5.01
N TRP A 23 -5.83 13.58 4.65
CA TRP A 23 -6.55 13.87 3.39
C TRP A 23 -7.56 15.01 3.53
N THR A 24 -8.08 15.25 4.74
CA THR A 24 -9.04 16.35 4.97
C THR A 24 -8.33 17.65 5.41
N GLY A 25 -7.00 17.67 5.42
CA GLY A 25 -6.19 18.84 5.78
C GLY A 25 -6.33 19.26 7.24
N LYS A 26 -6.73 18.33 8.13
CA LYS A 26 -6.88 18.56 9.58
C LYS A 26 -5.57 18.38 10.36
N SER A 27 -4.48 18.06 9.67
CA SER A 27 -3.13 17.93 10.23
C SER A 27 -2.36 19.24 10.06
N ASP A 28 -1.68 19.68 11.12
CA ASP A 28 -0.81 20.86 11.14
C ASP A 28 0.55 20.51 10.48
N GLY A 29 0.59 20.42 9.15
CA GLY A 29 1.83 20.45 8.37
C GLY A 29 2.03 19.34 7.35
N GLU A 30 1.41 18.18 7.54
CA GLU A 30 1.44 17.08 6.56
C GLU A 30 0.05 16.93 5.92
N GLN A 31 -0.01 17.12 4.60
CA GLN A 31 -1.18 16.87 3.79
C GLN A 31 -0.83 15.80 2.75
N SER A 32 -1.75 14.88 2.55
CA SER A 32 -1.67 13.84 1.51
C SER A 32 -3.03 13.75 0.83
N SER A 33 -3.15 12.87 -0.17
CA SER A 33 -4.42 12.51 -0.79
C SER A 33 -4.43 11.03 -1.13
N PHE A 34 -5.62 10.49 -1.40
CA PHE A 34 -5.73 9.12 -1.90
C PHE A 34 -4.85 8.87 -3.14
N THR A 35 -4.91 9.78 -4.12
CA THR A 35 -4.12 9.71 -5.35
C THR A 35 -2.62 9.72 -5.05
N GLU A 36 -2.18 10.57 -4.11
CA GLU A 36 -0.78 10.66 -3.71
C GLU A 36 -0.30 9.38 -3.03
N ALA A 37 -1.03 8.87 -2.04
CA ALA A 37 -0.70 7.61 -1.37
C ALA A 37 -0.61 6.43 -2.34
N VAL A 38 -1.52 6.38 -3.33
CA VAL A 38 -1.51 5.38 -4.42
C VAL A 38 -0.30 5.56 -5.33
N CYS A 39 0.00 6.79 -5.76
CA CYS A 39 1.15 7.10 -6.60
C CYS A 39 2.46 6.73 -5.90
N VAL A 40 2.62 7.08 -4.62
CA VAL A 40 3.81 6.72 -3.86
C VAL A 40 3.96 5.21 -3.79
N LEU A 41 2.88 4.47 -3.50
CA LEU A 41 2.92 3.01 -3.43
C LEU A 41 3.29 2.35 -4.78
N PHE A 42 2.56 2.69 -5.84
CA PHE A 42 2.67 1.98 -7.11
C PHE A 42 3.82 2.48 -7.98
N ASN A 43 4.01 3.79 -8.04
CA ASN A 43 4.98 4.42 -8.92
C ASN A 43 6.31 4.62 -8.20
N ASP A 44 6.33 5.43 -7.14
CA ASP A 44 7.59 5.88 -6.52
C ASP A 44 8.29 4.74 -5.78
N ALA A 45 7.53 3.91 -5.08
CA ALA A 45 8.05 2.72 -4.44
C ALA A 45 8.30 1.57 -5.43
N GLY A 46 7.76 1.67 -6.64
CA GLY A 46 7.98 0.76 -7.76
C GLY A 46 7.22 -0.57 -7.68
N LEU A 47 6.13 -0.64 -6.91
CA LEU A 47 5.30 -1.84 -6.81
C LEU A 47 4.62 -2.19 -8.14
N GLU A 48 4.17 -1.19 -8.91
CA GLU A 48 3.58 -1.42 -10.23
C GLU A 48 4.59 -2.06 -11.18
N LYS A 49 5.79 -1.49 -11.27
CA LYS A 49 6.86 -2.05 -12.09
C LYS A 49 7.21 -3.49 -11.69
N ALA A 50 7.22 -3.80 -10.39
CA ALA A 50 7.50 -5.16 -9.91
C ALA A 50 6.39 -6.15 -10.28
N LEU A 51 5.13 -5.74 -10.21
CA LEU A 51 3.98 -6.52 -10.65
C LEU A 51 4.03 -6.78 -12.16
N ASP A 52 4.23 -5.72 -12.97
CA ASP A 52 4.12 -5.79 -14.43
C ASP A 52 5.30 -6.52 -15.06
N SER A 53 6.50 -6.45 -14.46
CA SER A 53 7.67 -7.22 -14.90
C SER A 53 7.67 -8.68 -14.42
N GLY A 54 6.73 -9.07 -13.56
CA GLY A 54 6.70 -10.37 -12.90
C GLY A 54 7.86 -10.60 -11.92
N ASN A 55 8.62 -9.56 -11.56
CA ASN A 55 9.68 -9.67 -10.56
C ASN A 55 9.10 -9.91 -9.17
N LEU A 56 7.91 -9.36 -8.88
CA LEU A 56 7.24 -9.62 -7.61
C LEU A 56 6.99 -11.13 -7.41
N ASP A 57 6.53 -11.84 -8.44
CA ASP A 57 6.26 -13.29 -8.37
C ASP A 57 7.53 -14.16 -8.29
N LYS A 58 8.71 -13.60 -8.56
CA LYS A 58 10.00 -14.30 -8.41
C LYS A 58 10.52 -14.21 -6.98
N ASP A 59 10.37 -13.03 -6.38
CA ASP A 59 11.02 -12.69 -5.11
C ASP A 59 10.11 -12.90 -3.89
N TYR A 60 8.79 -12.98 -4.09
CA TYR A 60 7.80 -13.04 -3.01
C TYR A 60 6.76 -14.15 -3.20
N SER A 61 6.04 -14.47 -2.12
CA SER A 61 5.03 -15.51 -2.11
C SER A 61 3.85 -15.19 -3.04
N LYS A 62 3.17 -16.25 -3.49
CA LYS A 62 1.92 -16.13 -4.25
C LYS A 62 0.84 -15.37 -3.48
N SER A 63 0.83 -15.47 -2.15
CA SER A 63 -0.13 -14.77 -1.30
C SER A 63 0.08 -13.25 -1.35
N LEU A 64 1.33 -12.81 -1.20
CA LEU A 64 1.70 -11.40 -1.33
C LEU A 64 1.39 -10.89 -2.73
N CYS A 65 1.80 -11.62 -3.77
CA CYS A 65 1.57 -11.21 -5.16
C CYS A 65 0.07 -11.13 -5.49
N ARG A 66 -0.75 -12.07 -4.99
CA ARG A 66 -2.21 -12.02 -5.15
C ARG A 66 -2.80 -10.81 -4.43
N ARG A 67 -2.34 -10.53 -3.21
CA ARG A 67 -2.85 -9.41 -2.41
C ARG A 67 -2.47 -8.06 -3.02
N ALA A 68 -1.26 -7.90 -3.55
CA ALA A 68 -0.83 -6.71 -4.28
C ALA A 68 -1.70 -6.45 -5.52
N ARG A 69 -2.03 -7.49 -6.30
CA ARG A 69 -2.95 -7.37 -7.44
C ARG A 69 -4.37 -7.01 -7.02
N GLN A 70 -4.86 -7.58 -5.92
CA GLN A 70 -6.17 -7.24 -5.37
C GLN A 70 -6.23 -5.77 -4.93
N LEU A 71 -5.18 -5.28 -4.26
CA LEU A 71 -5.09 -3.87 -3.87
C LEU A 71 -5.11 -2.95 -5.10
N ARG A 72 -4.32 -3.27 -6.15
CA ARG A 72 -4.35 -2.52 -7.43
C ARG A 72 -5.74 -2.48 -8.04
N ALA A 73 -6.45 -3.61 -8.05
CA ALA A 73 -7.80 -3.68 -8.57
C ALA A 73 -8.79 -2.83 -7.78
N LEU A 74 -8.69 -2.80 -6.45
CA LEU A 74 -9.54 -1.97 -5.58
C LEU A 74 -9.27 -0.48 -5.78
N VAL A 75 -8.01 -0.08 -5.87
CA VAL A 75 -7.60 1.30 -6.16
C VAL A 75 -8.24 1.79 -7.45
N ASN A 76 -8.18 1.00 -8.52
CA ASN A 76 -8.77 1.35 -9.81
C ASN A 76 -10.31 1.42 -9.81
N MET A 77 -10.97 0.97 -8.73
CA MET A 77 -12.43 1.02 -8.58
C MET A 77 -12.91 2.19 -7.71
N ILE A 78 -12.00 2.91 -7.05
CA ILE A 78 -12.34 4.06 -6.21
C ILE A 78 -12.23 5.31 -7.07
N ASP A 79 -13.34 6.03 -7.18
CA ASP A 79 -13.36 7.35 -7.80
C ASP A 79 -12.82 8.38 -6.80
N ASP A 80 -11.73 9.05 -7.17
CA ASP A 80 -11.05 10.06 -6.35
C ASP A 80 -11.23 11.48 -6.90
N THR A 81 -12.12 11.68 -7.88
CA THR A 81 -12.42 13.01 -8.44
C THR A 81 -13.26 13.89 -7.50
N GLY A 82 -13.77 13.30 -6.42
CA GLY A 82 -14.56 13.97 -5.40
C GLY A 82 -13.73 14.63 -4.29
N THR A 83 -14.44 15.07 -3.25
CA THR A 83 -13.83 15.55 -2.00
C THR A 83 -13.18 14.41 -1.21
N PRO A 84 -12.18 14.69 -0.36
CA PRO A 84 -11.59 13.68 0.53
C PRO A 84 -12.62 12.88 1.33
N GLU A 85 -13.69 13.54 1.81
CA GLU A 85 -14.78 12.91 2.55
C GLU A 85 -15.57 11.91 1.67
N GLN A 86 -15.78 12.23 0.39
CA GLN A 86 -16.43 11.33 -0.55
C GLN A 86 -15.56 10.10 -0.85
N THR A 87 -14.24 10.30 -1.00
CA THR A 87 -13.29 9.20 -1.18
C THR A 87 -13.26 8.30 0.06
N LEU A 88 -13.17 8.87 1.26
CA LEU A 88 -13.20 8.14 2.53
C LEU A 88 -14.50 7.35 2.72
N GLY A 89 -15.62 7.89 2.27
CA GLY A 89 -16.94 7.24 2.32
C GLY A 89 -17.21 6.25 1.18
N HIS A 90 -16.24 6.00 0.29
CA HIS A 90 -16.44 5.12 -0.85
C HIS A 90 -16.70 3.67 -0.40
N ALA A 91 -17.68 3.00 -1.03
CA ALA A 91 -18.13 1.65 -0.64
C ALA A 91 -17.04 0.54 -0.73
N LYS A 92 -15.89 0.84 -1.33
CA LYS A 92 -14.73 -0.06 -1.45
C LYS A 92 -13.61 0.26 -0.48
N MET A 93 -13.72 1.35 0.29
CA MET A 93 -12.63 1.84 1.12
C MET A 93 -12.28 0.85 2.24
N ASP A 94 -13.27 0.19 2.86
CA ASP A 94 -13.01 -0.84 3.87
C ASP A 94 -12.25 -2.04 3.28
N ALA A 95 -12.66 -2.51 2.10
CA ALA A 95 -11.96 -3.59 1.41
C ALA A 95 -10.53 -3.19 1.01
N LEU A 96 -10.30 -1.92 0.65
CA LEU A 96 -8.98 -1.38 0.37
C LEU A 96 -8.12 -1.36 1.63
N ARG A 97 -8.66 -0.85 2.76
CA ARG A 97 -7.95 -0.78 4.04
C ARG A 97 -7.52 -2.15 4.52
N ASP A 98 -8.42 -3.13 4.42
CA ASP A 98 -8.11 -4.52 4.78
C ASP A 98 -7.05 -5.12 3.84
N ALA A 99 -7.17 -4.90 2.53
CA ALA A 99 -6.17 -5.38 1.59
C ALA A 99 -4.79 -4.73 1.80
N ALA A 100 -4.74 -3.44 2.14
CA ALA A 100 -3.51 -2.73 2.45
C ALA A 100 -2.87 -3.26 3.75
N ARG A 101 -3.68 -3.49 4.79
CA ARG A 101 -3.23 -4.06 6.07
C ARG A 101 -2.61 -5.45 5.89
N GLU A 102 -3.33 -6.34 5.21
CA GLU A 102 -2.83 -7.69 4.93
C GLU A 102 -1.56 -7.65 4.06
N LEU A 103 -1.49 -6.76 3.07
CA LEU A 103 -0.30 -6.64 2.23
C LEU A 103 0.92 -6.16 3.03
N MET A 104 0.70 -5.22 3.95
CA MET A 104 1.74 -4.71 4.85
C MET A 104 2.29 -5.82 5.74
N GLU A 105 1.42 -6.64 6.33
CA GLU A 105 1.82 -7.78 7.16
C GLU A 105 2.64 -8.81 6.37
N LEU A 106 2.25 -9.09 5.12
CA LEU A 106 2.99 -9.99 4.23
C LEU A 106 4.37 -9.44 3.89
N PHE A 107 4.49 -8.16 3.53
CA PHE A 107 5.80 -7.53 3.30
C PHE A 107 6.68 -7.56 4.55
N THR A 108 6.14 -7.21 5.73
CA THR A 108 6.88 -7.29 6.99
C THR A 108 7.36 -8.70 7.27
N THR A 109 6.52 -9.70 7.03
CA THR A 109 6.86 -11.10 7.29
C THR A 109 7.96 -11.55 6.33
N GLU A 110 7.78 -11.38 5.03
CA GLU A 110 8.71 -11.93 4.03
C GLU A 110 10.06 -11.20 4.02
N THR A 111 10.09 -9.89 4.27
CA THR A 111 11.34 -9.11 4.32
C THR A 111 12.17 -9.41 5.57
N ARG A 112 11.54 -9.74 6.70
CA ARG A 112 12.24 -10.21 7.91
C ARG A 112 12.95 -11.55 7.71
N HIS A 113 12.47 -12.40 6.80
CA HIS A 113 13.09 -13.68 6.48
C HIS A 113 14.22 -13.57 5.44
N GLN A 114 14.46 -12.38 4.88
CA GLN A 114 15.52 -12.14 3.89
C GLN A 114 16.85 -11.66 4.52
N THR A 115 17.00 -11.64 5.84
CA THR A 115 18.29 -11.34 6.49
C THR A 115 19.32 -12.46 6.24
N PRO A 116 20.47 -12.18 5.59
CA PRO A 116 21.58 -13.12 5.54
C PRO A 116 22.41 -12.95 6.81
N GLY A 117 22.35 -13.93 7.72
CA GLY A 117 23.05 -13.82 9.00
C GLY A 117 22.92 -15.02 9.92
N SER A 118 23.35 -16.20 9.46
CA SER A 118 23.88 -17.21 10.37
C SER A 118 25.22 -17.66 9.78
N PRO A 119 26.36 -17.42 10.45
CA PRO A 119 27.63 -17.99 10.01
C PRO A 119 27.56 -19.52 10.16
N PRO A 120 28.15 -20.30 9.25
CA PRO A 120 28.26 -21.74 9.43
C PRO A 120 29.13 -22.04 10.67
N ALA A 121 28.76 -23.12 11.35
CA ALA A 121 29.41 -23.67 12.53
C ALA A 121 30.90 -23.99 12.32
#